data_AF-A0A2Z3UWF6-F1
#
_entry.id   AF-A0A2Z3UWF6-F1
#
_cell.length_a   1.000
_cell.length_b   1.000
_cell.length_c   1.000
_cell.angle_alpha   90.00
_cell.angle_beta   90.00
_cell.angle_gamma   90.00
#
_symmetry.space_group_name_H-M   'P 1'
#
loop_
_entity.id
_entity.type
_entity.pdbx_description
1 polymer ?
#
loop_
_entity_poly.entity_id
_entity_poly.type
_entity_poly.pdbx_seq_one_letter_code
_entity_poly.pdbx_strand_id
1 'polypeptide(L)'
;MTYEEQWPLLSARGFHDMFAGTWIEGDDPDEIARILGSDPATAVPCGLDEAMRQYEPYAFKELVWLGEHAPGWSHAITIAGPRLRTDLLAAGGRKFVQVVWEPHGLGVHDLYYSDGSTDGRQSPIDIADPGWPFHAYTEGLTRSRPGLVDIFSGGPASPVGSLGLWLDNWLILAGRISGRLIDERYLDATRPLYRIPI
;
A
#
# COMPACT_ATOMS: atom_id res chain seq x y z
N MET A 1 -21.57 -3.93 10.17
CA MET A 1 -20.34 -4.75 10.15
C MET A 1 -19.23 -3.81 10.58
N THR A 2 -18.65 -4.03 11.76
CA THR A 2 -17.42 -3.34 12.18
C THR A 2 -16.28 -4.05 11.48
N TYR A 3 -15.65 -3.37 10.53
CA TYR A 3 -14.43 -3.88 9.89
C TYR A 3 -13.34 -4.00 10.96
N GLU A 4 -12.54 -5.06 10.89
CA GLU A 4 -11.32 -5.14 11.68
C GLU A 4 -10.37 -4.01 11.24
N GLU A 5 -9.75 -3.33 12.20
CA GLU A 5 -8.83 -2.24 11.90
C GLU A 5 -7.56 -2.84 11.25
N GLN A 6 -7.30 -2.50 9.99
CA GLN A 6 -6.20 -3.07 9.22
C GLN A 6 -4.82 -2.62 9.72
N TRP A 7 -4.72 -1.40 10.24
CA TRP A 7 -3.44 -0.86 10.69
C TRP A 7 -2.87 -1.57 11.93
N PRO A 8 -3.63 -1.83 13.01
CA PRO A 8 -3.15 -2.67 14.12
C PRO A 8 -2.60 -4.03 13.67
N LEU A 9 -3.24 -4.69 12.69
CA LEU A 9 -2.74 -5.94 12.13
C LEU A 9 -1.38 -5.77 11.44
N LEU A 10 -1.26 -4.77 10.56
CA LEU A 10 0.00 -4.47 9.87
C LEU A 10 1.11 -4.07 10.85
N SER A 11 0.79 -3.24 11.84
CA SER A 11 1.73 -2.81 12.87
C SER A 11 2.24 -4.00 13.69
N ALA A 12 1.37 -4.94 14.05
CA ALA A 12 1.75 -6.17 14.75
C ALA A 12 2.68 -7.07 13.92
N ARG A 13 2.65 -6.98 12.58
CA ARG A 13 3.59 -7.67 11.68
C ARG A 13 4.89 -6.90 11.43
N GLY A 14 5.12 -5.77 12.10
CA GLY A 14 6.40 -5.04 12.07
C GLY A 14 6.41 -3.80 11.16
N PHE A 15 5.29 -3.43 10.54
CA PHE A 15 5.24 -2.28 9.63
C PHE A 15 5.16 -0.89 10.30
N HIS A 16 5.59 -0.76 11.55
CA HIS A 16 5.52 0.50 12.30
C HIS A 16 6.47 1.57 11.76
N ASP A 17 7.65 1.17 11.28
CA ASP A 17 8.71 2.06 10.79
C ASP A 17 8.52 2.53 9.34
N MET A 18 7.82 1.72 8.53
CA MET A 18 7.45 2.03 7.15
C MET A 18 6.47 0.96 6.64
N PHE A 19 5.40 1.38 5.98
CA PHE A 19 4.57 0.51 5.17
C PHE A 19 4.43 1.13 3.78
N ALA A 20 4.66 0.34 2.73
CA ALA A 20 4.34 0.72 1.37
C ALA A 20 3.68 -0.47 0.66
N GLY A 21 2.34 -0.45 0.63
CA GLY A 21 1.51 -1.45 -0.02
C GLY A 21 0.93 -0.92 -1.33
N THR A 22 1.07 -1.68 -2.41
CA THR A 22 0.54 -1.34 -3.74
C THR A 22 -0.41 -2.43 -4.22
N TRP A 23 -1.69 -2.11 -4.34
CA TRP A 23 -2.70 -2.98 -4.93
C TRP A 23 -2.71 -2.75 -6.43
N ILE A 24 -2.49 -3.82 -7.21
CA ILE A 24 -2.19 -3.77 -8.64
C ILE A 24 -3.20 -4.68 -9.36
N GLU A 25 -3.82 -4.18 -10.42
CA GLU A 25 -4.68 -4.98 -11.27
C GLU A 25 -3.88 -6.08 -11.98
N GLY A 26 -4.29 -7.32 -11.80
CA GLY A 26 -3.68 -8.53 -12.35
C GLY A 26 -3.56 -9.65 -11.33
N ASP A 27 -3.73 -10.89 -11.80
CA ASP A 27 -3.66 -12.11 -10.97
C ASP A 27 -2.31 -12.84 -11.07
N ASP A 28 -1.44 -12.41 -11.98
CA ASP A 28 -0.14 -13.03 -12.22
C ASP A 28 0.98 -12.18 -11.57
N PRO A 29 1.48 -12.57 -10.38
CA PRO A 29 2.57 -11.85 -9.73
C PRO A 29 3.87 -11.90 -10.52
N ASP A 30 4.11 -12.95 -11.32
CA ASP A 30 5.30 -13.05 -12.16
C ASP A 30 5.22 -12.13 -13.37
N GLU A 31 4.02 -11.88 -13.90
CA GLU A 31 3.80 -10.84 -14.90
C GLU A 31 4.06 -9.44 -14.34
N ILE A 32 3.51 -9.15 -13.16
CA ILE A 32 3.72 -7.86 -12.49
C ILE A 32 5.20 -7.65 -12.17
N ALA A 33 5.88 -8.67 -11.64
CA ALA A 33 7.32 -8.62 -11.38
C ALA A 33 8.13 -8.33 -12.65
N ARG A 34 7.76 -8.90 -13.80
CA ARG A 34 8.40 -8.60 -15.10
C ARG A 34 8.17 -7.15 -15.53
N ILE A 35 6.97 -6.58 -15.34
CA ILE A 35 6.69 -5.17 -15.60
C ILE A 35 7.61 -4.28 -14.74
N LEU A 36 7.84 -4.68 -13.50
CA LEU A 36 8.75 -4.02 -12.57
C LEU A 36 10.24 -4.30 -12.84
N GLY A 37 10.56 -5.04 -13.90
CA GLY A 37 11.94 -5.35 -14.31
C GLY A 37 12.63 -6.46 -13.51
N SER A 38 11.91 -7.16 -12.64
CA SER A 38 12.41 -8.33 -11.90
C SER A 38 12.35 -9.59 -12.76
N ASP A 39 13.29 -10.52 -12.53
CA ASP A 39 13.23 -11.88 -13.08
C ASP A 39 12.45 -12.79 -12.11
N PRO A 40 11.25 -13.29 -12.48
CA PRO A 40 10.46 -14.15 -11.61
C PRO A 40 11.15 -15.46 -11.22
N ALA A 41 12.06 -15.97 -12.05
CA ALA A 41 12.80 -17.19 -11.74
C ALA A 41 13.71 -17.06 -10.51
N THR A 42 14.00 -15.82 -10.09
CA THR A 42 14.81 -15.52 -8.91
C THR A 42 13.99 -15.30 -7.64
N ALA A 43 12.65 -15.33 -7.74
CA ALA A 43 11.77 -15.07 -6.62
C ALA A 43 11.84 -16.20 -5.58
N VAL A 44 11.78 -15.82 -4.30
CA VAL A 44 11.85 -16.78 -3.19
C VAL A 44 10.47 -16.89 -2.55
N PRO A 45 9.78 -18.04 -2.63
CA PRO A 45 8.51 -18.23 -1.94
C PRO A 45 8.73 -18.24 -0.43
N CYS A 46 8.09 -17.32 0.28
CA CYS A 46 8.19 -17.23 1.73
C CYS A 46 6.93 -16.66 2.38
N GLY A 47 6.74 -16.95 3.67
CA GLY A 47 5.73 -16.28 4.49
C GLY A 47 6.16 -14.86 4.86
N LEU A 48 5.21 -14.03 5.28
CA LEU A 48 5.50 -12.66 5.67
C LEU A 48 6.56 -12.57 6.78
N ASP A 49 6.48 -13.40 7.81
CA ASP A 49 7.45 -13.40 8.93
C ASP A 49 8.89 -13.66 8.48
N GLU A 50 9.07 -14.48 7.44
CA GLU A 50 10.38 -14.75 6.85
C GLU A 50 10.86 -13.57 5.99
N ALA A 51 9.96 -12.99 5.19
CA ALA A 51 10.25 -11.77 4.44
C ALA A 51 10.66 -10.62 5.39
N MET A 52 9.95 -10.44 6.50
CA MET A 52 10.22 -9.39 7.50
C MET A 52 11.58 -9.53 8.18
N ARG A 53 12.27 -10.68 8.09
CA ARG A 53 13.68 -10.79 8.53
C ARG A 53 14.64 -9.99 7.65
N GLN A 54 14.22 -9.65 6.44
CA GLN A 54 14.96 -8.78 5.51
C GLN A 54 14.44 -7.34 5.53
N TYR A 55 13.54 -7.02 6.47
CA TYR A 55 12.94 -5.70 6.56
C TYR A 55 13.99 -4.63 6.80
N GLU A 56 14.14 -3.75 5.83
CA GLU A 56 15.15 -2.69 5.84
C GLU A 56 14.61 -1.49 5.04
N PRO A 57 13.79 -0.65 5.68
CA PRO A 57 13.28 0.57 5.04
C PRO A 57 14.42 1.41 4.48
N TYR A 58 14.23 1.95 3.27
CA TYR A 58 15.21 2.85 2.60
C TYR A 58 16.57 2.22 2.25
N ALA A 59 16.69 0.90 2.28
CA ALA A 59 17.90 0.22 1.82
C ALA A 59 18.22 0.52 0.35
N PHE A 60 19.50 0.41 -0.03
CA PHE A 60 19.93 0.43 -1.45
C PHE A 60 19.67 -0.91 -2.16
N LYS A 61 18.55 -1.55 -1.86
CA LYS A 61 18.01 -2.76 -2.49
C LYS A 61 16.50 -2.68 -2.38
N GLU A 62 15.78 -3.17 -3.38
CA GLU A 62 14.32 -3.19 -3.35
C GLU A 62 13.83 -4.64 -3.32
N LEU A 63 13.13 -4.99 -2.23
CA LEU A 63 12.54 -6.31 -2.02
C LEU A 63 11.03 -6.16 -1.84
N VAL A 64 10.26 -6.91 -2.61
CA VAL A 64 8.80 -6.79 -2.65
C VAL A 64 8.16 -8.15 -2.47
N TRP A 65 7.33 -8.28 -1.45
CA TRP A 65 6.51 -9.46 -1.20
C TRP A 65 5.18 -9.30 -1.94
N LEU A 66 4.98 -10.09 -2.99
CA LEU A 66 3.94 -9.86 -3.98
C LEU A 66 3.15 -11.14 -4.25
N GLY A 67 1.82 -11.05 -4.31
CA GLY A 67 0.96 -12.15 -4.73
C GLY A 67 -0.51 -11.77 -4.83
N GLU A 68 -1.37 -12.76 -5.05
CA GLU A 68 -2.82 -12.61 -5.15
C GLU A 68 -3.43 -11.96 -3.90
N HIS A 69 -4.21 -10.91 -4.08
CA HIS A 69 -4.97 -10.26 -3.00
C HIS A 69 -6.45 -10.66 -3.06
N ALA A 70 -7.04 -10.48 -4.23
CA ALA A 70 -8.43 -10.80 -4.57
C ALA A 70 -8.51 -11.09 -6.09
N PRO A 71 -9.61 -11.68 -6.59
CA PRO A 71 -9.75 -11.93 -8.03
C PRO A 71 -9.57 -10.65 -8.86
N GLY A 72 -8.65 -10.69 -9.82
CA GLY A 72 -8.22 -9.57 -10.66
C GLY A 72 -7.19 -8.64 -10.02
N TRP A 73 -6.70 -8.91 -8.80
CA TRP A 73 -5.86 -8.00 -8.02
C TRP A 73 -4.74 -8.72 -7.26
N SER A 74 -3.53 -8.20 -7.42
CA SER A 74 -2.38 -8.55 -6.61
C SER A 74 -2.05 -7.42 -5.62
N HIS A 75 -1.34 -7.75 -4.54
CA HIS A 75 -0.82 -6.76 -3.59
C HIS A 75 0.67 -6.99 -3.39
N ALA A 76 1.44 -5.93 -3.62
CA ALA A 76 2.87 -5.82 -3.42
C ALA A 76 3.15 -5.04 -2.14
N ILE A 77 3.86 -5.64 -1.19
CA ILE A 77 4.35 -4.96 0.01
C ILE A 77 5.86 -4.79 -0.09
N THR A 78 6.33 -3.54 0.05
CA THR A 78 7.76 -3.25 0.12
C THR A 78 8.32 -3.75 1.45
N ILE A 79 9.27 -4.68 1.39
CA ILE A 79 9.96 -5.25 2.55
C ILE A 79 11.28 -4.51 2.80
N ALA A 80 12.03 -4.21 1.75
CA ALA A 80 13.26 -3.43 1.86
C ALA A 80 13.34 -2.42 0.72
N GLY A 81 13.95 -1.28 1.01
CA GLY A 81 14.18 -0.22 0.03
C GLY A 81 13.16 0.92 0.04
N PRO A 82 13.15 1.76 -1.00
CA PRO A 82 12.12 2.76 -1.18
C PRO A 82 10.78 2.11 -1.52
N ARG A 83 9.68 2.87 -1.42
CA ARG A 83 8.37 2.43 -1.91
C ARG A 83 8.46 2.00 -3.38
N LEU A 84 7.68 0.97 -3.73
CA LEU A 84 7.59 0.47 -5.09
C LEU A 84 7.32 1.60 -6.10
N ARG A 85 8.12 1.65 -7.17
CA ARG A 85 7.91 2.56 -8.28
C ARG A 85 6.64 2.22 -9.06
N THR A 86 5.80 3.21 -9.29
CA THR A 86 4.50 3.03 -9.96
C THR A 86 4.47 3.51 -11.41
N ASP A 87 5.53 4.16 -11.90
CA ASP A 87 5.61 4.69 -13.27
C ASP A 87 5.58 3.58 -14.33
N LEU A 88 6.23 2.44 -14.06
CA LEU A 88 6.20 1.27 -14.94
C LEU A 88 4.81 0.62 -14.99
N LEU A 89 4.09 0.60 -13.86
CA LEU A 89 2.72 0.09 -13.80
C LEU A 89 1.77 0.99 -14.59
N ALA A 90 1.88 2.32 -14.40
CA ALA A 90 1.09 3.31 -15.13
C ALA A 90 1.36 3.23 -16.65
N ALA A 91 2.63 3.15 -17.06
CA ALA A 91 3.01 3.00 -18.47
C ALA A 91 2.47 1.71 -19.10
N GLY A 92 2.32 0.65 -18.30
CA GLY A 92 1.65 -0.59 -18.70
C GLY A 92 0.11 -0.52 -18.73
N GLY A 93 -0.49 0.64 -18.45
CA GLY A 93 -1.95 0.81 -18.40
C GLY A 93 -2.60 0.10 -17.23
N ARG A 94 -1.85 -0.26 -16.18
CA ARG A 94 -2.38 -0.99 -15.02
C ARG A 94 -3.10 -0.04 -14.08
N LYS A 95 -4.24 -0.49 -13.56
CA LYS A 95 -4.83 0.16 -12.38
C LYS A 95 -4.02 -0.19 -11.14
N PHE A 96 -3.83 0.79 -10.28
CA PHE A 96 -3.27 0.54 -8.95
C PHE A 96 -3.69 1.61 -7.96
N VAL A 97 -3.54 1.28 -6.67
CA VAL A 97 -3.47 2.26 -5.58
C VAL A 97 -2.32 1.90 -4.65
N GLN A 98 -1.56 2.89 -4.19
CA GLN A 98 -0.45 2.71 -3.26
C GLN A 98 -0.69 3.53 -1.99
N VAL A 99 -0.63 2.83 -0.86
CA VAL A 99 -0.72 3.42 0.48
C VAL A 99 0.67 3.41 1.09
N VAL A 100 1.10 4.56 1.60
CA VAL A 100 2.41 4.71 2.25
C VAL A 100 2.26 5.32 3.63
N TRP A 101 2.80 4.62 4.62
CA TRP A 101 3.04 5.11 5.98
C TRP A 101 4.55 5.23 6.20
N GLU A 102 4.97 6.38 6.70
CA GLU A 102 6.34 6.73 7.01
C GLU A 102 6.37 7.68 8.22
N PRO A 103 6.65 7.17 9.43
CA PRO A 103 6.57 7.95 10.67
C PRO A 103 7.68 9.00 10.76
N HIS A 104 8.81 8.84 10.08
CA HIS A 104 9.92 9.82 10.09
C HIS A 104 9.79 10.89 8.99
N GLY A 105 8.72 10.82 8.20
CA GLY A 105 8.40 11.75 7.13
C GLY A 105 7.03 12.39 7.38
N LEU A 106 6.11 12.24 6.42
CA LEU A 106 4.77 12.84 6.48
C LEU A 106 3.77 12.08 7.37
N GLY A 107 4.14 10.92 7.91
CA GLY A 107 3.18 9.97 8.47
C GLY A 107 2.44 9.28 7.34
N VAL A 108 1.28 9.80 6.96
CA VAL A 108 0.48 9.28 5.83
C VAL A 108 0.76 10.11 4.60
N HIS A 109 1.19 9.46 3.51
CA HIS A 109 1.39 10.13 2.23
C HIS A 109 0.06 10.30 1.47
N ASP A 110 0.08 11.11 0.42
CA ASP A 110 -0.96 11.08 -0.60
C ASP A 110 -1.11 9.66 -1.17
N LEU A 111 -2.34 9.28 -1.53
CA LEU A 111 -2.58 8.02 -2.21
C LEU A 111 -2.09 8.13 -3.66
N TYR A 112 -1.11 7.34 -4.06
CA TYR A 112 -0.72 7.25 -5.46
C TYR A 112 -1.67 6.29 -6.18
N TYR A 113 -2.11 6.62 -7.38
CA TYR A 113 -3.09 5.81 -8.08
C TYR A 113 -2.92 5.83 -9.60
N SER A 114 -3.52 4.83 -10.25
CA SER A 114 -3.83 4.80 -11.68
C SER A 114 -5.20 4.14 -11.89
N ASP A 115 -6.03 4.70 -12.76
CA ASP A 115 -7.27 4.09 -13.25
C ASP A 115 -7.10 3.33 -14.58
N GLY A 116 -5.84 3.18 -15.02
CA GLY A 116 -5.45 2.53 -16.28
C GLY A 116 -5.43 3.48 -17.48
N SER A 117 -5.92 4.71 -17.32
CA SER A 117 -5.87 5.78 -18.33
C SER A 117 -5.18 7.04 -17.82
N THR A 118 -5.32 7.33 -16.53
CA THR A 118 -4.73 8.46 -15.83
C THR A 118 -4.09 7.97 -14.53
N ASP A 119 -2.93 8.53 -14.21
CA ASP A 119 -2.24 8.31 -12.95
C ASP A 119 -2.02 9.64 -12.21
N GLY A 120 -1.94 9.57 -10.88
CA GLY A 120 -1.88 10.77 -10.06
C GLY A 120 -1.69 10.48 -8.58
N ARG A 121 -1.93 11.52 -7.77
CA ARG A 121 -1.89 11.48 -6.31
C ARG A 121 -3.14 12.13 -5.76
N GLN A 122 -3.74 11.53 -4.73
CA GLN A 122 -4.90 12.09 -4.03
C GLN A 122 -4.53 12.44 -2.60
N SER A 123 -4.80 13.69 -2.21
CA SER A 123 -4.62 14.11 -0.82
C SER A 123 -5.71 13.49 0.08
N PRO A 124 -5.39 13.07 1.32
CA PRO A 124 -6.39 12.59 2.27
C PRO A 124 -7.46 13.64 2.59
N ILE A 125 -7.13 14.92 2.48
CA ILE A 125 -8.05 16.05 2.69
C ILE A 125 -9.12 16.08 1.60
N ASP A 126 -8.76 15.68 0.39
CA ASP A 126 -9.60 15.72 -0.80
C ASP A 126 -10.25 14.37 -1.11
N ILE A 127 -10.29 13.44 -0.14
CA ILE A 127 -10.80 12.07 -0.34
C ILE A 127 -12.22 12.00 -0.90
N ALA A 128 -13.03 13.04 -0.69
CA ALA A 128 -14.42 13.10 -1.15
C ALA A 128 -14.61 13.98 -2.39
N ASP A 129 -13.54 14.27 -3.14
CA ASP A 129 -13.63 15.01 -4.40
C ASP A 129 -14.46 14.23 -5.44
N PRO A 130 -15.61 14.76 -5.90
CA PRO A 130 -16.44 14.10 -6.91
C PRO A 130 -15.78 13.97 -8.28
N GLY A 131 -14.72 14.73 -8.56
CA GLY A 131 -13.94 14.65 -9.80
C GLY A 131 -12.90 13.52 -9.80
N TRP A 132 -12.65 12.88 -8.65
CA TRP A 132 -11.62 11.85 -8.53
C TRP A 132 -12.10 10.49 -9.09
N PRO A 133 -11.29 9.78 -9.91
CA PRO A 133 -11.71 8.52 -10.52
C PRO A 133 -12.19 7.43 -9.54
N PHE A 134 -11.70 7.45 -8.30
CA PHE A 134 -12.08 6.49 -7.27
C PHE A 134 -13.15 7.00 -6.29
N HIS A 135 -13.78 8.14 -6.57
CA HIS A 135 -14.81 8.74 -5.70
C HIS A 135 -15.92 7.75 -5.30
N ALA A 136 -16.33 6.84 -6.21
CA ALA A 136 -17.36 5.83 -5.93
C ALA A 136 -17.01 4.89 -4.75
N TYR A 137 -15.72 4.72 -4.43
CA TYR A 137 -15.27 3.86 -3.33
C TYR A 137 -15.18 4.59 -1.98
N THR A 138 -15.50 5.90 -1.95
CA THR A 138 -15.32 6.77 -0.79
C THR A 138 -16.56 6.86 0.11
N GLU A 139 -17.65 6.18 -0.28
CA GLU A 139 -18.92 6.23 0.45
C GLU A 139 -18.76 5.79 1.92
N GLY A 140 -19.19 6.64 2.85
CA GLY A 140 -19.09 6.38 4.28
C GLY A 140 -17.68 6.53 4.88
N LEU A 141 -16.66 6.91 4.10
CA LEU A 141 -15.35 7.27 4.66
C LEU A 141 -15.45 8.58 5.46
N THR A 142 -14.73 8.63 6.56
CA THR A 142 -14.76 9.80 7.45
C THR A 142 -13.88 10.90 6.86
N ARG A 143 -14.49 12.05 6.55
CA ARG A 143 -13.76 13.18 5.96
C ARG A 143 -12.87 13.85 6.99
N SER A 144 -11.71 14.31 6.53
CA SER A 144 -10.87 15.22 7.31
C SER A 144 -11.68 16.46 7.71
N ARG A 145 -11.57 16.90 8.97
CA ARG A 145 -12.22 18.12 9.48
C ARG A 145 -11.17 19.10 9.96
N PRO A 146 -11.39 20.43 9.80
CA PRO A 146 -10.53 21.44 10.41
C PRO A 146 -10.42 21.20 11.92
N GLY A 147 -9.19 21.19 12.44
CA GLY A 147 -8.90 20.96 13.87
C GLY A 147 -8.48 19.52 14.24
N LEU A 148 -8.48 18.58 13.29
CA LEU A 148 -8.00 17.22 13.52
C LEU A 148 -6.47 17.08 13.33
N VAL A 149 -5.76 18.20 13.21
CA VAL A 149 -4.41 18.27 12.65
C VAL A 149 -3.36 18.12 13.75
N ASP A 150 -2.81 16.91 13.89
CA ASP A 150 -1.58 16.66 14.64
C ASP A 150 -0.37 17.11 13.79
N ILE A 151 -0.18 18.42 13.62
CA ILE A 151 1.03 18.96 12.97
C ILE A 151 2.14 19.01 14.02
N PHE A 152 3.11 18.11 13.82
CA PHE A 152 4.50 18.22 14.26
C PHE A 152 4.74 18.47 15.76
N SER A 153 4.57 17.41 16.57
CA SER A 153 5.53 17.19 17.66
C SER A 153 6.87 16.80 17.02
N GLY A 154 8.00 17.34 17.47
CA GLY A 154 9.34 17.14 16.85
C GLY A 154 9.92 15.71 16.88
N GLY A 155 9.07 14.68 16.94
CA GLY A 155 9.43 13.26 16.88
C GLY A 155 8.63 12.52 15.79
N PRO A 156 8.74 11.19 15.73
CA PRO A 156 8.05 10.37 14.73
C PRO A 156 6.53 10.58 14.76
N ALA A 157 5.93 10.68 13.58
CA ALA A 157 4.49 10.65 13.41
C ALA A 157 3.90 9.36 13.99
N SER A 158 2.73 9.49 14.59
CA SER A 158 1.97 8.39 15.18
C SER A 158 0.61 8.26 14.46
N PRO A 159 0.10 7.04 14.23
CA PRO A 159 -1.13 6.79 13.49
C PRO A 159 -2.37 7.04 14.38
N VAL A 160 -2.47 8.25 14.90
CA VAL A 160 -3.56 8.75 15.76
C VAL A 160 -4.14 10.03 15.14
N GLY A 161 -5.30 10.48 15.64
CA GLY A 161 -5.90 11.73 15.15
C GLY A 161 -6.16 11.70 13.65
N SER A 162 -5.71 12.74 12.92
CA SER A 162 -5.77 12.77 11.45
C SER A 162 -4.98 11.67 10.79
N LEU A 163 -3.80 11.34 11.29
CA LEU A 163 -2.94 10.38 10.62
C LEU A 163 -3.54 8.97 10.71
N GLY A 164 -4.09 8.60 11.87
CA GLY A 164 -4.84 7.35 12.01
C GLY A 164 -6.04 7.29 11.06
N LEU A 165 -6.85 8.36 11.07
CA LEU A 165 -8.01 8.47 10.18
C LEU A 165 -7.64 8.36 8.69
N TRP A 166 -6.60 9.08 8.24
CA TRP A 166 -6.18 9.08 6.84
C TRP A 166 -5.65 7.71 6.43
N LEU A 167 -4.87 7.07 7.29
CA LEU A 167 -4.34 5.73 7.04
C LEU A 167 -5.46 4.70 6.93
N ASP A 168 -6.41 4.72 7.85
CA ASP A 168 -7.57 3.82 7.82
C ASP A 168 -8.41 4.04 6.56
N ASN A 169 -8.68 5.28 6.19
CA ASN A 169 -9.41 5.61 4.97
C ASN A 169 -8.70 5.05 3.73
N TRP A 170 -7.38 5.19 3.62
CA TRP A 170 -6.59 4.65 2.52
C TRP A 170 -6.60 3.13 2.46
N LEU A 171 -6.42 2.46 3.60
CA LEU A 171 -6.47 1.00 3.66
C LEU A 171 -7.87 0.47 3.33
N ILE A 172 -8.94 1.13 3.80
CA ILE A 172 -10.32 0.76 3.46
C ILE A 172 -10.57 0.97 1.98
N LEU A 173 -10.17 2.11 1.43
CA LEU A 173 -10.34 2.42 0.02
C LEU A 173 -9.62 1.41 -0.87
N ALA A 174 -8.36 1.09 -0.56
CA ALA A 174 -7.59 0.10 -1.30
C ALA A 174 -8.25 -1.28 -1.27
N GLY A 175 -8.80 -1.68 -0.11
CA GLY A 175 -9.53 -2.93 -0.01
C GLY A 175 -10.87 -2.93 -0.73
N ARG A 176 -11.57 -1.79 -0.81
CA ARG A 176 -12.81 -1.65 -1.60
C ARG A 176 -12.55 -1.70 -3.10
N ILE A 177 -11.50 -1.02 -3.57
CA ILE A 177 -11.10 -1.01 -4.98
C ILE A 177 -10.70 -2.41 -5.43
N SER A 178 -9.91 -3.11 -4.61
CA SER A 178 -9.44 -4.46 -4.92
C SER A 178 -10.44 -5.56 -4.59
N GLY A 179 -11.52 -5.26 -3.84
CA GLY A 179 -12.56 -6.22 -3.49
C GLY A 179 -12.29 -7.06 -2.22
N ARG A 180 -11.21 -6.79 -1.48
CA ARG A 180 -10.88 -7.46 -0.22
C ARG A 180 -10.08 -6.56 0.71
N LEU A 181 -10.37 -6.58 2.02
CA LEU A 181 -9.52 -5.92 3.03
C LEU A 181 -8.38 -6.84 3.47
N ILE A 182 -7.30 -6.27 4.00
CA ILE A 182 -6.24 -7.04 4.65
C ILE A 182 -6.81 -7.68 5.92
N ASP A 183 -6.55 -8.98 6.09
CA ASP A 183 -6.91 -9.78 7.25
C ASP A 183 -5.75 -10.71 7.63
N GLU A 184 -5.84 -11.39 8.77
CA GLU A 184 -4.79 -12.34 9.23
C GLU A 184 -4.52 -13.42 8.18
N ARG A 185 -5.57 -13.97 7.57
CA ARG A 185 -5.44 -15.00 6.52
C ARG A 185 -4.65 -14.49 5.31
N TYR A 186 -4.81 -13.23 4.94
CA TYR A 186 -4.05 -12.59 3.87
C TYR A 186 -2.56 -12.52 4.24
N LEU A 187 -2.25 -12.12 5.47
CA LEU A 187 -0.89 -11.93 5.98
C LEU A 187 -0.16 -13.26 6.22
N ASP A 188 -0.89 -14.34 6.51
CA ASP A 188 -0.34 -15.69 6.72
C ASP A 188 -0.07 -16.46 5.42
N ALA A 189 -0.40 -15.89 4.26
CA ALA A 189 -0.15 -16.53 2.97
C ALA A 189 1.36 -16.72 2.72
N THR A 190 1.72 -17.71 1.90
CA THR A 190 3.05 -17.76 1.28
C THR A 190 2.99 -17.01 -0.04
N ARG A 191 3.94 -16.09 -0.26
CA ARG A 191 4.05 -15.34 -1.52
C ARG A 191 5.51 -15.26 -1.96
N PRO A 192 5.78 -15.12 -3.26
CA PRO A 192 7.14 -14.86 -3.71
C PRO A 192 7.64 -13.48 -3.23
N LEU A 193 8.88 -13.46 -2.77
CA LEU A 193 9.67 -12.28 -2.50
C LEU A 193 10.55 -12.02 -3.72
N TYR A 194 10.30 -10.90 -4.40
CA TYR A 194 11.02 -10.47 -5.59
C TYR A 194 12.09 -9.44 -5.24
N ARG A 195 13.15 -9.42 -6.05
CA ARG A 195 14.15 -8.35 -6.02
C ARG A 195 13.93 -7.44 -7.22
N ILE A 196 13.56 -6.20 -6.96
CA ILE A 196 13.32 -5.20 -7.99
C ILE A 196 14.63 -4.43 -8.28
N PRO A 197 15.00 -4.22 -9.55
CA PRO A 197 16.14 -3.37 -9.89
C PRO A 197 15.84 -1.89 -9.61
N ILE A 198 16.80 -1.19 -8.97
CA ILE A 198 16.74 0.25 -8.66
C ILE A 198 17.35 1.07 -9.80
#